data_AF-A0A821SXV3-F1
#
_entry.id   AF-A0A821SXV3-F1
#
_cell.length_a   1.000
_cell.length_b   1.000
_cell.length_c   1.000
_cell.angle_alpha   90.00
_cell.angle_beta   90.00
_cell.angle_gamma   90.00
#
_symmetry.space_group_name_H-M   'P 1'
#
loop_
_entity.id
_entity.type
_entity.pdbx_description
1 polymer ?
#
loop_
_entity_poly.entity_id
_entity_poly.type
_entity_poly.pdbx_seq_one_letter_code
_entity_poly.pdbx_strand_id
1 'polypeptide(L)'
;MDLGFSFNLICIQLQWIIYFLLILPSYFWSEPFYSLHELNYYCGIRYENILGLSYTIMNIFFLPPVYLLLIYARLVYFIRYQASQLSEVRKRRRAHRDFMVTRRILFTVVVIILPGLPNLAFAIMTNIHLPFSGSYYMYRIQFMGPTVTVFIVSIVIAFITPQIKQILIKLKFHGNPVAPMTLPMEELQHSTVHLSRPIQG
;
A
#
# COMPACT_ATOMS: atom_id res chain seq x y z
N MET A 1 7.15 6.14 27.73
CA MET A 1 6.44 5.75 26.49
C MET A 1 5.38 6.79 26.24
N ASP A 2 5.39 7.42 25.07
CA ASP A 2 4.42 8.46 24.72
C ASP A 2 3.00 7.90 24.72
N LEU A 3 2.10 8.52 25.48
CA LEU A 3 0.69 8.12 25.60
C LEU A 3 0.01 7.91 24.23
N GLY A 4 0.41 8.71 23.23
CA GLY A 4 -0.09 8.60 21.86
C GLY A 4 0.32 7.32 21.13
N PHE A 5 1.51 6.77 21.41
CA PHE A 5 1.97 5.52 20.78
C PHE A 5 1.15 4.33 21.29
N SER A 6 0.96 4.23 22.60
CA SER A 6 0.15 3.16 23.21
C SER A 6 -1.31 3.23 22.72
N PHE A 7 -1.87 4.42 22.60
CA PHE A 7 -3.21 4.61 22.06
C PHE A 7 -3.33 4.11 20.61
N ASN A 8 -2.39 4.47 19.73
CA ASN A 8 -2.40 4.00 18.34
C ASN A 8 -2.30 2.47 18.24
N LEU A 9 -1.49 1.83 19.08
CA LEU A 9 -1.38 0.38 19.15
C LEU A 9 -2.71 -0.28 19.53
N ILE A 10 -3.41 0.26 20.54
CA ILE A 10 -4.72 -0.25 20.96
C ILE A 10 -5.74 -0.10 19.82
N CYS A 11 -5.77 1.05 19.13
CA CYS A 11 -6.66 1.25 17.99
C CYS A 11 -6.40 0.24 16.86
N ILE A 12 -5.14 -0.06 16.56
CA ILE A 12 -4.78 -1.07 15.56
C ILE A 12 -5.31 -2.44 15.97
N GLN A 13 -5.10 -2.88 17.22
CA GLN A 13 -5.59 -4.17 17.69
C GLN A 13 -7.12 -4.26 17.66
N LEU A 14 -7.80 -3.21 18.12
CA LEU A 14 -9.26 -3.14 18.07
C LEU A 14 -9.78 -3.22 16.63
N GLN A 15 -9.12 -2.52 15.70
CA GLN A 15 -9.45 -2.56 14.28
C GLN A 15 -9.35 -4.00 13.74
N TRP A 16 -8.29 -4.74 14.05
CA TRP A 16 -8.14 -6.14 13.64
C TRP A 16 -9.25 -7.03 14.19
N ILE A 17 -9.60 -6.88 15.46
CA ILE A 17 -10.71 -7.63 16.09
C ILE A 17 -12.02 -7.34 15.37
N ILE A 18 -12.32 -6.07 15.09
CA ILE A 18 -13.55 -5.67 14.38
C ILE A 18 -13.57 -6.27 12.97
N TYR A 19 -12.48 -6.18 12.20
CA TYR A 19 -12.42 -6.77 10.86
C TYR A 19 -12.59 -8.29 10.89
N PHE A 20 -11.98 -8.96 11.87
CA PHE A 20 -12.14 -10.40 12.04
C PHE A 20 -13.60 -10.78 12.33
N LEU A 21 -14.24 -10.07 13.28
CA LEU A 21 -15.65 -10.27 13.61
C LEU A 21 -16.59 -9.94 12.45
N LEU A 22 -16.25 -8.97 11.61
CA LEU A 22 -17.02 -8.57 10.43
C LEU A 22 -16.95 -9.62 9.31
N ILE A 23 -15.83 -10.32 9.17
CA ILE A 23 -15.67 -11.38 8.16
C ILE A 23 -16.29 -12.70 8.66
N LEU A 24 -16.31 -12.94 9.97
CA LEU A 24 -16.77 -14.19 10.58
C LEU A 24 -18.13 -14.71 10.04
N PRO A 25 -19.19 -13.90 9.89
CA PRO A 25 -20.48 -14.39 9.39
C PRO A 25 -20.42 -14.94 7.97
N SER A 26 -19.48 -14.46 7.13
CA SER A 26 -19.32 -14.98 5.77
C SER A 26 -18.89 -16.45 5.73
N TYR A 27 -18.19 -16.92 6.77
CA TYR A 27 -17.78 -18.32 6.90
C TYR A 27 -18.92 -19.23 7.40
N PHE A 28 -19.85 -18.70 8.20
CA PHE A 28 -20.96 -19.49 8.74
C PHE A 28 -22.16 -19.59 7.77
N TRP A 29 -22.33 -18.61 6.88
CA TRP A 29 -23.41 -18.62 5.87
C TRP A 29 -23.07 -19.37 4.59
N SER A 30 -21.85 -19.86 4.45
CA SER A 30 -21.40 -20.57 3.26
C SER A 30 -21.08 -22.01 3.61
N GLU A 31 -21.54 -22.93 2.77
CA GLU A 31 -21.19 -24.33 2.91
C GLU A 31 -19.90 -24.61 2.12
N PRO A 32 -18.92 -25.31 2.71
CA PRO A 32 -17.75 -25.73 1.97
C PRO A 32 -18.19 -26.74 0.90
N PHE A 33 -17.76 -26.52 -0.34
CA PHE A 33 -17.95 -27.50 -1.41
C PHE A 33 -16.62 -28.11 -1.81
N TYR A 34 -16.66 -29.41 -2.08
CA TYR A 34 -15.54 -30.16 -2.63
C TYR A 34 -15.95 -30.56 -4.03
N SER A 35 -15.19 -30.12 -5.02
CA SER A 35 -15.42 -30.49 -6.41
C SER A 35 -14.19 -31.19 -6.95
N LEU A 36 -14.42 -32.24 -7.72
CA LEU A 36 -13.37 -33.01 -8.38
C LEU A 36 -13.24 -32.50 -9.82
N HIS A 37 -12.07 -31.97 -10.17
CA HIS A 37 -11.76 -31.59 -11.54
C HIS A 37 -10.48 -32.29 -11.98
N GLU A 38 -10.56 -33.12 -13.02
CA GLU A 38 -9.41 -33.80 -13.64
C GLU A 38 -8.46 -34.42 -12.61
N LEU A 39 -9.00 -35.24 -11.69
CA LEU A 39 -8.27 -35.95 -10.62
C LEU A 39 -7.73 -35.08 -9.47
N ASN A 40 -7.91 -33.76 -9.50
CA ASN A 40 -7.55 -32.87 -8.40
C ASN A 40 -8.78 -32.47 -7.59
N TYR A 41 -8.72 -32.69 -6.27
CA TYR A 41 -9.69 -32.10 -5.34
C TYR A 41 -9.37 -30.64 -5.13
N TYR A 42 -10.35 -29.76 -5.34
CA TYR A 42 -10.28 -28.39 -4.87
C TYR A 42 -11.39 -28.12 -3.87
N CYS A 43 -11.02 -27.43 -2.79
CA CYS A 43 -11.94 -26.92 -1.79
C CYS A 43 -12.32 -25.51 -2.21
N GLY A 44 -13.63 -25.25 -2.24
CA GLY A 44 -14.17 -23.92 -2.49
C GLY A 44 -15.28 -23.58 -1.52
N ILE A 45 -15.65 -22.30 -1.53
CA ILE A 45 -16.79 -21.79 -0.77
C ILE A 45 -17.88 -21.49 -1.78
N ARG A 46 -19.03 -22.16 -1.68
CA ARG A 46 -20.17 -21.94 -2.57
C ARG A 46 -21.17 -21.09 -1.80
N TYR A 47 -21.41 -19.89 -2.29
CA TYR A 47 -22.48 -19.06 -1.75
C TYR A 47 -23.80 -19.49 -2.39
N GLU A 48 -24.52 -20.40 -1.74
CA GLU A 48 -25.88 -20.76 -2.17
C GLU A 48 -26.86 -19.61 -1.90
N ASN A 49 -26.61 -18.83 -0.84
CA ASN A 49 -27.40 -17.69 -0.46
C ASN A 49 -26.84 -16.38 -1.03
N ILE A 50 -27.65 -15.67 -1.83
CA ILE A 50 -27.36 -14.32 -2.35
C ILE A 50 -27.05 -13.34 -1.21
N LEU A 51 -27.66 -13.53 -0.04
CA LEU A 51 -27.38 -12.73 1.15
C LEU A 51 -25.94 -12.89 1.63
N GLY A 52 -25.41 -14.13 1.67
CA GLY A 52 -24.02 -14.38 2.08
C GLY A 52 -23.00 -13.80 1.09
N LEU A 53 -23.29 -13.93 -0.22
CA LEU A 53 -22.46 -13.34 -1.27
C LEU A 53 -22.47 -11.81 -1.21
N SER A 54 -23.64 -11.19 -1.11
CA SER A 54 -23.77 -9.73 -1.05
C SER A 54 -23.15 -9.16 0.23
N TYR A 55 -23.30 -9.83 1.37
CA TYR A 55 -22.61 -9.46 2.61
C TYR A 55 -21.09 -9.49 2.45
N THR A 56 -20.56 -10.57 1.85
CA THR A 56 -19.11 -10.71 1.62
C THR A 56 -18.60 -9.63 0.66
N ILE A 57 -19.32 -9.39 -0.43
CA ILE A 57 -19.00 -8.33 -1.40
C ILE A 57 -18.97 -6.95 -0.74
N MET A 58 -20.01 -6.63 0.03
CA MET A 58 -20.11 -5.33 0.70
C MET A 58 -18.97 -5.12 1.70
N ASN A 59 -18.68 -6.10 2.54
CA ASN A 59 -17.68 -5.96 3.59
C ASN A 59 -16.23 -5.98 3.06
N ILE A 60 -15.95 -6.76 2.01
CA ILE A 60 -14.58 -6.89 1.48
C ILE A 60 -14.27 -5.81 0.44
N PHE A 61 -15.21 -5.51 -0.48
CA PHE A 61 -14.93 -4.64 -1.63
C PHE A 61 -15.46 -3.21 -1.48
N PHE A 62 -16.61 -3.01 -0.82
CA PHE A 62 -17.25 -1.68 -0.76
C PHE A 62 -16.89 -0.91 0.52
N LEU A 63 -16.97 -1.56 1.67
CA LEU A 63 -16.78 -0.91 2.97
C LEU A 63 -15.37 -0.30 3.12
N PRO A 64 -14.26 -0.97 2.74
CA PRO A 64 -12.93 -0.39 2.93
C PRO A 64 -12.68 0.88 2.08
N PRO A 65 -13.02 0.91 0.77
CA PRO A 65 -12.92 2.15 -0.01
C PRO A 65 -13.83 3.27 0.51
N VAL A 66 -15.06 2.97 0.94
CA VAL A 66 -15.98 3.97 1.51
C VAL A 66 -15.39 4.55 2.79
N TYR A 67 -14.85 3.71 3.68
CA TYR A 67 -14.20 4.17 4.90
C TYR A 67 -12.98 5.06 4.62
N LEU A 68 -12.14 4.68 3.65
CA LEU A 68 -11.00 5.49 3.21
C LEU A 68 -11.44 6.84 2.62
N LEU A 69 -12.52 6.86 1.83
CA LEU A 69 -13.09 8.10 1.28
C LEU A 69 -13.67 9.01 2.37
N LEU A 70 -14.32 8.45 3.39
CA LEU A 70 -14.82 9.21 4.53
C LEU A 70 -13.68 9.81 5.36
N ILE A 71 -12.63 9.05 5.62
CA ILE A 71 -11.40 9.56 6.27
C ILE A 71 -10.81 10.69 5.44
N TYR A 72 -10.70 10.50 4.13
CA TYR A 72 -10.18 11.50 3.21
C TYR A 72 -11.02 12.78 3.25
N ALA A 73 -12.34 12.68 3.16
CA ALA A 73 -13.25 13.83 3.20
C ALA A 73 -13.13 14.58 4.53
N ARG A 74 -13.06 13.86 5.66
CA ARG A 74 -12.86 14.44 7.00
C ARG A 74 -11.50 15.14 7.13
N LEU A 75 -10.43 14.55 6.61
CA LEU A 75 -9.09 15.16 6.58
C LEU A 75 -9.10 16.46 5.78
N VAL A 76 -9.67 16.45 4.58
CA VAL A 76 -9.76 17.64 3.72
C VAL A 76 -10.61 18.73 4.37
N TYR A 77 -11.74 18.36 4.97
CA TYR A 77 -12.59 19.30 5.73
C TYR A 77 -11.82 19.94 6.88
N PHE A 78 -11.13 19.14 7.69
CA PHE A 78 -10.32 19.63 8.81
C PHE A 78 -9.19 20.57 8.35
N ILE A 79 -8.47 20.20 7.30
CA ILE A 79 -7.40 21.02 6.72
C ILE A 79 -7.95 22.36 6.24
N ARG A 80 -9.09 22.37 5.53
CA ARG A 80 -9.73 23.60 5.05
C ARG A 80 -10.17 24.50 6.20
N TYR A 81 -10.76 23.92 7.23
CA TYR A 81 -11.20 24.67 8.42
C TYR A 81 -10.01 25.34 9.12
N GLN A 82 -8.92 24.58 9.35
CA GLN A 82 -7.74 25.09 10.06
C GLN A 82 -6.89 26.07 9.24
N ALA A 83 -6.94 25.99 7.91
CA ALA A 83 -6.17 26.86 7.00
C ALA A 83 -6.52 28.35 7.09
N SER A 84 -7.65 28.70 7.72
CA SER A 84 -8.08 30.08 7.97
C SER A 84 -7.36 30.74 9.15
N GLN A 85 -6.82 29.97 10.10
CA GLN A 85 -6.27 30.49 11.37
C GLN A 85 -4.73 30.48 11.46
N LEU A 86 -4.02 30.02 10.43
CA LEU A 86 -2.55 29.87 10.45
C LEU A 86 -1.84 30.96 9.63
N SER A 87 -0.70 31.45 10.14
CA SER A 87 0.19 32.38 9.43
C SER A 87 0.68 31.82 8.10
N GLU A 88 0.84 32.67 7.08
CA GLU A 88 1.14 32.25 5.69
C GLU A 88 2.39 31.35 5.55
N VAL A 89 3.45 31.65 6.32
CA VAL A 89 4.70 30.86 6.28
C VAL A 89 4.49 29.45 6.81
N ARG A 90 3.75 29.29 7.93
CA ARG A 90 3.39 27.96 8.46
C ARG A 90 2.38 27.25 7.57
N LYS A 91 1.49 27.99 6.92
CA LYS A 91 0.49 27.50 5.96
C LYS A 91 1.14 26.81 4.77
N ARG A 92 2.17 27.40 4.14
CA ARG A 92 2.87 26.79 2.99
C ARG A 92 3.53 25.44 3.33
N ARG A 93 4.27 25.35 4.44
CA ARG A 93 4.92 24.08 4.85
C ARG A 93 3.92 22.98 5.19
N ARG A 94 2.84 23.31 5.93
CA ARG A 94 1.79 22.32 6.24
C ARG A 94 1.03 21.88 4.99
N ALA A 95 0.64 22.83 4.14
CA ALA A 95 -0.06 22.53 2.90
C ALA A 95 0.71 21.55 2.01
N HIS A 96 2.04 21.68 1.91
CA HIS A 96 2.85 20.74 1.14
C HIS A 96 2.85 19.33 1.77
N ARG A 97 3.01 19.21 3.09
CA ARG A 97 2.97 17.92 3.78
C ARG A 97 1.59 17.26 3.65
N ASP A 98 0.54 18.04 3.87
CA ASP A 98 -0.83 17.54 3.86
C ASP A 98 -1.23 17.15 2.43
N PHE A 99 -0.85 17.94 1.42
CA PHE A 99 -1.00 17.56 -0.01
C PHE A 99 -0.30 16.24 -0.33
N MET A 100 0.92 16.05 0.18
CA MET A 100 1.63 14.78 0.00
C MET A 100 0.84 13.62 0.61
N VAL A 101 0.37 13.74 1.86
CA VAL A 101 -0.45 12.71 2.54
C VAL A 101 -1.74 12.42 1.79
N THR A 102 -2.48 13.46 1.40
CA THR A 102 -3.72 13.37 0.60
C THR A 102 -3.49 12.63 -0.71
N ARG A 103 -2.39 12.94 -1.41
CA ARG A 103 -2.01 12.23 -2.65
C ARG A 103 -1.72 10.75 -2.40
N ARG A 104 -1.10 10.39 -1.26
CA ARG A 104 -0.87 8.97 -0.89
C ARG A 104 -2.18 8.23 -0.72
N ILE A 105 -3.11 8.80 0.07
CA ILE A 105 -4.41 8.18 0.34
C ILE A 105 -5.18 7.97 -0.96
N LEU A 106 -5.23 9.00 -1.82
CA LEU A 106 -5.89 8.91 -3.12
C LEU A 106 -5.28 7.80 -3.99
N PHE A 107 -3.95 7.75 -4.08
CA PHE A 107 -3.28 6.73 -4.88
C PHE A 107 -3.52 5.32 -4.33
N THR A 108 -3.48 5.14 -3.00
CA THR A 108 -3.83 3.86 -2.36
C THR A 108 -5.26 3.44 -2.67
N VAL A 109 -6.22 4.36 -2.60
CA VAL A 109 -7.63 4.08 -2.95
C VAL A 109 -7.75 3.63 -4.40
N VAL A 110 -7.12 4.34 -5.34
CA VAL A 110 -7.14 3.97 -6.78
C VAL A 110 -6.51 2.60 -7.01
N VAL A 111 -5.37 2.32 -6.38
CA VAL A 111 -4.66 1.04 -6.51
C VAL A 111 -5.43 -0.12 -5.88
N ILE A 112 -6.27 0.13 -4.87
CA ILE A 112 -7.15 -0.91 -4.30
C ILE A 112 -8.37 -1.15 -5.21
N ILE A 113 -9.00 -0.09 -5.72
CA ILE A 113 -10.23 -0.19 -6.51
C ILE A 113 -9.97 -0.81 -7.89
N LEU A 114 -8.92 -0.39 -8.60
CA LEU A 114 -8.65 -0.82 -9.98
C LEU A 114 -8.54 -2.34 -10.15
N PRO A 115 -7.75 -3.08 -9.35
CA PRO A 115 -7.73 -4.54 -9.40
C PRO A 115 -8.86 -5.19 -8.58
N GLY A 116 -9.42 -4.48 -7.61
CA GLY A 116 -10.57 -4.94 -6.83
C GLY A 116 -11.83 -5.12 -7.68
N LEU A 117 -12.09 -4.25 -8.66
CA LEU A 117 -13.26 -4.32 -9.53
C LEU A 117 -13.29 -5.56 -10.45
N PRO A 118 -12.21 -5.90 -11.19
CA PRO A 118 -12.13 -7.17 -11.92
C PRO A 118 -12.33 -8.38 -11.01
N ASN A 119 -11.71 -8.36 -9.83
CA ASN A 119 -11.84 -9.46 -8.89
C ASN A 119 -13.27 -9.62 -8.35
N LEU A 120 -13.96 -8.50 -8.11
CA LEU A 120 -15.38 -8.50 -7.77
C LEU A 120 -16.23 -9.08 -8.91
N ALA A 121 -15.95 -8.69 -10.16
CA ALA A 121 -16.65 -9.24 -11.32
C ALA A 121 -16.45 -10.76 -11.42
N PHE A 122 -15.22 -11.26 -11.23
CA PHE A 122 -14.96 -12.71 -11.19
C PHE A 122 -15.68 -13.39 -10.02
N ALA A 123 -15.69 -12.80 -8.83
CA ALA A 123 -16.41 -13.34 -7.66
C ALA A 123 -17.92 -13.46 -7.90
N ILE A 124 -18.51 -12.49 -8.61
CA ILE A 124 -19.91 -12.52 -9.01
C ILE A 124 -20.14 -13.60 -10.08
N MET A 125 -19.29 -13.66 -11.10
CA MET A 125 -19.41 -14.65 -12.18
C MET A 125 -19.24 -16.10 -11.71
N THR A 126 -18.40 -16.35 -10.69
CA THR A 126 -18.19 -17.69 -10.13
C THR A 126 -19.37 -18.17 -9.30
N ASN A 127 -20.07 -17.25 -8.60
CA ASN A 127 -21.08 -17.60 -7.61
C ASN A 127 -22.54 -17.42 -8.09
N ILE A 128 -22.81 -16.50 -9.01
CA ILE A 128 -24.14 -16.38 -9.62
C ILE A 128 -24.26 -17.44 -10.71
N HIS A 129 -25.44 -18.06 -10.85
CA HIS A 129 -25.82 -19.12 -11.82
C HIS A 129 -25.70 -18.70 -13.29
N LEU A 130 -24.51 -18.27 -13.69
CA LEU A 130 -24.08 -18.04 -15.05
C LEU A 130 -23.52 -19.36 -15.61
N PRO A 131 -23.42 -19.51 -16.94
CA PRO A 131 -22.86 -20.72 -17.58
C PRO A 131 -21.42 -21.06 -17.12
N PHE A 132 -20.73 -20.11 -16.48
CA PHE A 132 -19.38 -20.27 -15.94
C PHE A 132 -19.33 -20.50 -14.42
N SER A 133 -20.49 -20.61 -13.77
CA SER A 133 -20.57 -20.86 -12.32
C SER A 133 -19.87 -22.17 -11.98
N GLY A 134 -18.99 -22.15 -10.95
CA GLY A 134 -18.20 -23.32 -10.56
C GLY A 134 -17.03 -23.68 -11.47
N SER A 135 -16.73 -22.89 -12.51
CA SER A 135 -15.55 -23.11 -13.37
C SER A 135 -14.25 -23.06 -12.56
N TYR A 136 -13.48 -24.14 -12.65
CA TYR A 136 -12.17 -24.29 -11.97
C TYR A 136 -11.23 -23.11 -12.25
N TYR A 137 -11.13 -22.68 -13.52
CA TYR A 137 -10.25 -21.59 -13.92
C TYR A 137 -10.69 -20.24 -13.35
N MET A 138 -11.99 -19.95 -13.34
CA MET A 138 -12.52 -18.70 -12.79
C MET A 138 -12.27 -18.60 -11.28
N TYR A 139 -12.42 -19.71 -10.55
CA TYR A 139 -12.09 -19.78 -9.13
C TYR A 139 -10.60 -19.47 -8.89
N ARG A 140 -9.68 -20.07 -9.68
CA ARG A 140 -8.23 -19.79 -9.57
C ARG A 140 -7.90 -18.32 -9.85
N ILE A 141 -8.46 -17.75 -10.91
CA ILE A 141 -8.25 -16.34 -11.28
C ILE A 141 -8.75 -15.41 -10.16
N GLN A 142 -9.92 -15.71 -9.59
CA GLN A 142 -10.48 -14.97 -8.46
C GLN A 142 -9.53 -14.97 -7.25
N PHE A 143 -8.86 -16.08 -6.92
CA PHE A 143 -7.91 -16.12 -5.81
C PHE A 143 -6.57 -15.46 -6.13
N MET A 144 -6.14 -15.47 -7.39
CA MET A 144 -4.92 -14.76 -7.80
C MET A 144 -5.09 -13.24 -7.71
N GLY A 145 -6.29 -12.70 -8.00
CA GLY A 145 -6.57 -11.26 -7.95
C GLY A 145 -6.13 -10.55 -6.67
N PRO A 146 -6.58 -10.99 -5.47
CA PRO A 146 -6.15 -10.43 -4.19
C PRO A 146 -4.64 -10.50 -3.98
N THR A 147 -3.99 -11.62 -4.32
CA THR A 147 -2.53 -11.78 -4.12
C THR A 147 -1.73 -10.78 -4.96
N VAL A 148 -2.11 -10.60 -6.22
CA VAL A 148 -1.52 -9.60 -7.11
C VAL A 148 -1.80 -8.19 -6.61
N THR A 149 -3.01 -7.94 -6.10
CA THR A 149 -3.39 -6.64 -5.52
C THR A 149 -2.52 -6.30 -4.32
N VAL A 150 -2.35 -7.22 -3.36
CA VAL A 150 -1.49 -7.03 -2.19
C VAL A 150 -0.05 -6.75 -2.62
N PHE A 151 0.47 -7.51 -3.58
CA PHE A 151 1.82 -7.30 -4.12
C PHE A 151 1.99 -5.89 -4.73
N ILE A 152 1.06 -5.46 -5.58
CA ILE A 152 1.09 -4.11 -6.19
C ILE A 152 1.01 -3.04 -5.09
N VAL A 153 0.09 -3.19 -4.13
CA VAL A 153 -0.06 -2.25 -3.01
C VAL A 153 1.22 -2.14 -2.20
N SER A 154 1.88 -3.26 -1.88
CA SER A 154 3.17 -3.25 -1.16
C SER A 154 4.25 -2.47 -1.90
N ILE A 155 4.38 -2.68 -3.22
CA ILE A 155 5.32 -1.95 -4.06
C ILE A 155 4.99 -0.45 -4.05
N VAL A 156 3.72 -0.11 -4.27
CA VAL A 156 3.23 1.26 -4.30
C VAL A 156 3.51 1.99 -2.97
N ILE A 157 3.21 1.36 -1.84
CA ILE A 157 3.46 1.93 -0.51
C ILE A 157 4.96 2.18 -0.30
N ALA A 158 5.82 1.27 -0.77
CA ALA A 158 7.26 1.43 -0.67
C ALA A 158 7.77 2.65 -1.46
N PHE A 159 7.22 2.92 -2.65
CA PHE A 159 7.59 4.10 -3.45
C PHE A 159 7.01 5.41 -2.91
N ILE A 160 5.81 5.37 -2.35
CA ILE A 160 5.10 6.55 -1.85
C ILE A 160 5.65 7.01 -0.50
N THR A 161 6.12 6.09 0.34
CA THR A 161 6.59 6.38 1.69
C THR A 161 8.08 6.76 1.69
N PRO A 162 8.44 8.02 1.95
CA PRO A 162 9.82 8.52 1.81
C PRO A 162 10.77 7.84 2.79
N GLN A 163 10.27 7.44 3.97
CA GLN A 163 11.05 6.70 4.97
C GLN A 163 11.47 5.33 4.42
N ILE A 164 10.54 4.59 3.80
CA ILE A 164 10.83 3.29 3.17
C ILE A 164 11.78 3.49 2.00
N LYS A 165 11.54 4.50 1.15
CA LYS A 165 12.44 4.85 0.05
C LYS A 165 13.86 5.14 0.53
N GLN A 166 14.04 5.88 1.63
CA GLN A 166 15.35 6.13 2.22
C GLN A 166 16.02 4.86 2.72
N ILE A 167 15.28 3.95 3.36
CA ILE A 167 15.79 2.65 3.80
C ILE A 167 16.24 1.82 2.60
N LEU A 168 15.43 1.73 1.54
CA LEU A 168 15.75 1.00 0.31
C LEU A 168 17.00 1.58 -0.39
N ILE A 169 17.11 2.91 -0.44
CA ILE A 169 18.29 3.58 -0.98
C ILE A 169 19.53 3.23 -0.15
N LYS A 170 19.44 3.31 1.19
CA LYS A 170 20.55 2.94 2.10
C LYS A 170 20.99 1.49 1.93
N LEU A 171 20.03 0.56 1.80
CA LEU A 171 20.30 -0.86 1.54
C LEU A 171 21.00 -1.07 0.20
N LYS A 172 20.55 -0.39 -0.86
CA LYS A 172 21.19 -0.44 -2.19
C LYS A 172 22.64 0.07 -2.15
N PHE A 173 22.91 1.14 -1.40
CA PHE A 173 24.27 1.69 -1.28
C PHE A 173 25.18 0.89 -0.34
N HIS A 174 24.65 0.20 0.68
CA HIS A 174 25.45 -0.72 1.50
C HIS A 174 25.93 -1.96 0.72
N GLY A 175 25.23 -2.36 -0.35
CA GLY A 175 25.65 -3.46 -1.22
C GLY A 175 26.80 -3.12 -2.18
N ASN A 176 27.16 -1.85 -2.35
CA ASN A 176 28.25 -1.41 -3.23
C ASN A 176 29.25 -0.54 -2.43
N PRO A 177 30.28 -1.13 -1.80
CA PRO A 177 31.40 -0.37 -1.29
C PRO A 177 32.20 0.16 -2.47
N VAL A 178 31.81 1.31 -3.03
CA VAL A 178 32.72 2.09 -3.86
C VAL A 178 33.68 2.76 -2.87
N ALA A 179 34.75 2.04 -2.53
CA ALA A 179 35.88 2.65 -1.84
C ALA A 179 36.40 3.77 -2.75
N PRO A 180 36.44 5.04 -2.31
CA PRO A 180 37.17 6.04 -3.05
C PRO A 180 38.64 5.60 -3.07
N MET A 181 39.18 5.33 -4.25
CA MET A 181 40.63 5.29 -4.43
C MET A 181 41.14 6.70 -4.10
N THR A 182 41.56 6.91 -2.86
CA THR A 182 42.47 7.99 -2.53
C THR A 182 43.78 7.65 -3.22
N LEU A 183 43.96 8.13 -4.45
CA LEU A 183 45.30 8.23 -5.03
C LEU A 183 46.10 9.14 -4.09
N PRO A 184 47.23 8.67 -3.52
CA PRO A 184 48.06 9.51 -2.68
C PRO A 184 48.53 10.70 -3.52
N MET A 185 48.14 11.92 -3.11
CA MET A 185 48.55 13.19 -3.71
C MET A 185 50.03 13.54 -3.44
N GLU A 186 50.87 12.57 -3.09
CA GLU A 186 52.24 12.82 -2.64
C GLU A 186 53.22 13.07 -3.81
N GLU A 187 52.84 12.77 -5.06
CA GLU A 187 53.72 13.01 -6.22
C GLU A 187 53.53 14.37 -6.93
N LEU A 188 52.47 15.15 -6.66
CA LEU A 188 52.26 16.42 -7.39
C LEU A 188 52.90 17.65 -6.74
N GLN A 189 53.37 17.57 -5.49
CA GLN A 189 54.00 18.70 -4.80
C GLN A 189 55.51 18.84 -5.06
N HIS A 190 56.17 17.82 -5.61
CA HIS A 190 57.62 17.88 -5.83
C HIS A 190 58.06 18.56 -7.14
N SER A 191 57.13 18.88 -8.06
CA SER A 191 57.48 19.49 -9.37
C SER A 191 57.29 21.02 -9.46
N THR A 192 56.71 21.69 -8.46
CA THR A 192 56.37 23.13 -8.56
C THR A 192 57.30 24.07 -7.79
N VAL A 193 58.34 23.58 -7.10
CA VAL A 193 59.20 24.40 -6.23
C VAL A 193 60.35 25.12 -6.98
N HIS A 194 60.58 24.88 -8.28
CA HIS A 194 61.80 25.36 -8.95
C HIS A 194 61.69 26.62 -9.84
N LEU A 195 60.55 27.30 -9.98
CA LEU A 195 60.45 28.42 -10.94
C LEU A 195 59.81 29.70 -10.38
N SER A 196 60.52 30.41 -9.51
CA SER A 196 60.28 31.85 -9.32
C SER A 196 61.44 32.53 -8.58
N ARG A 197 62.50 32.89 -9.32
CA ARG A 197 63.41 33.98 -8.92
C ARG A 197 62.95 35.27 -9.62
N PRO A 198 62.69 36.37 -8.90
CA PRO A 198 62.42 37.65 -9.53
C PRO A 198 63.73 38.32 -9.95
N ILE A 199 63.76 38.83 -11.19
CA ILE A 199 64.79 39.72 -11.71
C ILE A 199 64.44 41.13 -11.20
N GLN A 200 65.35 41.73 -10.42
CA GLN A 200 65.29 43.13 -10.03
C GLN A 200 65.78 43.99 -11.20
N GLY A 201 65.01 45.01 -11.55
CA GLY A 201 65.33 46.09 -12.46
C GLY A 201 64.39 47.25 -12.22
#